data_AF-A0A1B7LD41-F1
#
_entry.id   AF-A0A1B7LD41-F1
#
_cell.length_a   1.000
_cell.length_b   1.000
_cell.length_c   1.000
_cell.angle_alpha   90.00
_cell.angle_beta   90.00
_cell.angle_gamma   90.00
#
_symmetry.space_group_name_H-M   'P 1'
#
loop_
_entity.id
_entity.type
_entity.pdbx_description
1 polymer ?
#
loop_
_entity_poly.entity_id
_entity_poly.type
_entity_poly.pdbx_seq_one_letter_code
_entity_poly.pdbx_strand_id
1 'polypeptide(L)' 'MQDELKAGRHELTEEDKDYIREVFAREVAPKLRRWYARTGNLNCAFAGDKYKHWVVRFKSFRAEFDIIDFEYDA' A
#
# COMPACT_ATOMS: atom_id res chain seq x y z
N MET A 1 30.32 0.95 -5.82
CA MET A 1 29.73 2.30 -5.72
C MET A 1 28.28 2.26 -6.21
N GLN A 2 27.39 1.53 -5.52
CA GLN A 2 25.93 1.64 -5.64
C GLN A 2 25.25 1.07 -4.37
N ASP A 3 25.78 1.32 -3.17
CA ASP A 3 25.21 0.75 -1.93
C ASP A 3 25.01 1.77 -0.80
N GLU A 4 25.40 3.03 -0.98
CA GLU A 4 25.38 4.03 0.10
C GLU A 4 24.21 5.03 0.04
N LEU A 5 23.24 4.85 -0.86
CA LEU A 5 22.00 5.65 -0.89
C LEU A 5 20.77 4.93 -0.27
N LYS A 6 20.98 3.80 0.44
CA LYS A 6 19.95 3.04 1.17
C LYS A 6 20.00 3.26 2.69
N ALA A 7 20.67 4.31 3.15
CA ALA A 7 20.75 4.68 4.56
C ALA A 7 19.37 5.17 5.08
N GLY A 8 18.48 4.25 5.47
CA GLY A 8 17.24 4.53 6.21
C GLY A 8 15.95 3.94 5.63
N ARG A 9 15.97 3.35 4.43
CA ARG A 9 14.78 2.74 3.82
C ARG A 9 14.57 1.34 4.38
N HIS A 10 13.66 1.19 5.35
CA HIS A 10 13.07 -0.12 5.63
C HIS A 10 12.25 -0.52 4.41
N GLU A 11 12.85 -1.35 3.54
CA GLU A 11 12.13 -2.08 2.51
C GLU A 11 10.99 -2.86 3.16
N LEU A 12 9.82 -2.86 2.54
CA LEU A 12 8.70 -3.66 3.04
C LEU A 12 9.09 -5.13 2.98
N THR A 13 9.13 -5.76 4.15
CA THR A 13 9.19 -7.22 4.25
C THR A 13 7.89 -7.82 3.73
N GLU A 14 7.87 -9.13 3.45
CA GLU A 14 6.61 -9.80 3.10
C GLU A 14 5.58 -9.69 4.23
N GLU A 15 6.02 -9.76 5.50
CA GLU A 15 5.17 -9.55 6.67
C GLU A 15 4.55 -8.14 6.70
N ASP A 16 5.33 -7.11 6.36
CA ASP A 16 4.81 -5.75 6.24
C ASP A 16 3.77 -5.63 5.12
N LYS A 17 4.02 -6.25 3.96
CA LYS A 17 3.08 -6.23 2.83
C LYS A 17 1.79 -6.95 3.19
N ASP A 18 1.86 -8.08 3.87
CA ASP A 18 0.69 -8.84 4.31
C ASP A 18 -0.13 -8.08 5.34
N TYR A 19 0.55 -7.43 6.29
CA TYR A 19 -0.11 -6.52 7.22
C TYR A 19 -0.81 -5.36 6.52
N ILE A 20 -0.12 -4.69 5.58
CA ILE A 20 -0.72 -3.58 4.81
C ILE A 20 -1.93 -4.06 4.00
N ARG A 21 -1.88 -5.26 3.39
CA ARG A 21 -3.01 -5.84 2.67
C ARG A 21 -4.21 -6.10 3.58
N GLU A 22 -3.98 -6.64 4.78
CA GLU A 22 -5.05 -6.87 5.76
C GLU A 22 -5.73 -5.56 6.15
N VAL A 23 -4.94 -4.54 6.54
CA VAL A 23 -5.49 -3.24 6.96
C VAL A 23 -6.20 -2.56 5.79
N PHE A 24 -5.65 -2.62 4.57
CA PHE A 24 -6.29 -2.09 3.37
C PHE A 24 -7.66 -2.72 3.12
N ALA A 25 -7.76 -4.05 3.17
CA ALA A 25 -9.00 -4.77 2.97
C ALA A 25 -10.04 -4.44 4.06
N ARG A 26 -9.59 -4.29 5.31
CA ARG A 26 -10.46 -3.98 6.46
C ARG A 26 -10.95 -2.53 6.46
N GLU A 27 -10.09 -1.57 6.17
CA GLU A 27 -10.36 -0.14 6.48
C GLU A 27 -10.52 0.75 5.24
N VAL A 28 -9.88 0.39 4.12
CA VAL A 28 -9.83 1.22 2.91
C VAL A 28 -10.79 0.69 1.84
N ALA A 29 -10.76 -0.61 1.55
CA ALA A 29 -11.61 -1.24 0.56
C ALA A 29 -13.12 -0.94 0.73
N PRO A 30 -13.71 -0.93 1.94
CA PRO A 30 -15.11 -0.56 2.12
C PRO A 30 -15.44 0.87 1.68
N LYS A 31 -14.50 1.82 1.84
CA LYS A 31 -14.66 3.22 1.43
C LYS A 31 -14.57 3.34 -0.09
N LEU A 32 -13.58 2.68 -0.70
CA LEU A 32 -13.41 2.61 -2.15
C LEU A 32 -14.63 2.00 -2.86
N ARG A 33 -15.27 0.99 -2.25
CA ARG A 33 -16.52 0.40 -2.77
C ARG A 33 -17.64 1.43 -2.83
N ARG A 34 -17.82 2.26 -1.79
CA ARG A 34 -18.85 3.31 -1.74
C ARG A 34 -18.63 4.39 -2.81
N TRP A 35 -17.37 4.62 -3.20
CA TRP A 35 -17.01 5.58 -4.24
C TRP A 35 -16.94 4.99 -5.64
N TYR A 36 -17.33 3.71 -5.82
CA TYR A 36 -17.24 3.00 -7.10
C TYR A 36 -15.83 3.06 -7.73
N ALA A 37 -14.78 3.11 -6.89
CA ALA A 37 -13.41 3.15 -7.37
C ALA A 37 -13.06 1.89 -8.19
N ARG A 38 -12.18 2.04 -9.17
CA ARG A 38 -11.75 0.94 -10.07
C ARG A 38 -10.27 0.64 -9.99
N THR A 39 -9.45 1.68 -9.93
CA THR A 39 -8.00 1.60 -9.78
C THR A 39 -7.54 2.90 -9.17
N GLY A 40 -6.38 2.89 -8.53
CA GLY A 40 -5.80 4.10 -7.96
C GLY A 40 -4.52 3.82 -7.22
N ASN A 41 -3.96 4.90 -6.67
CA ASN A 41 -2.85 4.86 -5.74
C ASN A 41 -3.26 5.54 -4.42
N LEU A 42 -2.67 5.11 -3.31
CA LEU A 42 -2.80 5.79 -2.02
C LEU A 42 -1.62 5.44 -1.11
N ASN A 43 -1.26 6.37 -0.24
CA ASN A 43 -0.17 6.15 0.72
C ASN A 43 -0.56 5.13 1.79
N CYS A 44 0.42 4.42 2.35
CA CYS A 44 0.22 3.37 3.34
C CYS A 44 0.09 3.89 4.76
N ALA A 45 -0.14 5.20 4.96
CA ALA A 45 -0.34 5.78 6.29
C ALA A 45 -1.56 5.18 7.02
N PHE A 46 -2.51 4.60 6.29
CA PHE A 46 -3.63 3.84 6.88
C PHE A 46 -3.18 2.61 7.68
N ALA A 47 -1.99 2.06 7.42
CA ALA A 47 -1.39 0.95 8.16
C ALA A 47 -0.38 1.43 9.21
N GLY A 48 -0.30 2.74 9.45
CA GLY A 48 0.58 3.37 10.44
C GLY A 48 1.70 4.21 9.85
N ASP A 49 2.23 5.13 10.67
CA ASP A 49 3.20 6.15 10.24
C ASP A 49 4.49 5.58 9.67
N LYS A 50 4.89 4.37 10.09
CA LYS A 50 6.08 3.69 9.54
C LYS A 50 5.98 3.42 8.03
N TYR A 51 4.77 3.39 7.48
CA TYR A 51 4.54 3.13 6.06
C TYR A 51 4.12 4.37 5.27
N LYS A 52 4.09 5.57 5.87
CA LYS A 52 3.54 6.77 5.21
C LYS A 52 4.21 7.17 3.89
N HIS A 53 5.46 6.73 3.67
CA HIS A 53 6.24 6.96 2.45
C HIS A 53 6.12 5.82 1.44
N TRP A 54 5.30 4.80 1.72
CA TRP A 54 4.96 3.76 0.77
C TRP A 54 3.61 4.09 0.15
N VAL A 55 3.47 3.83 -1.14
CA VAL A 55 2.25 4.02 -1.91
C VAL A 55 1.87 2.68 -2.51
N VAL A 56 0.62 2.28 -2.32
CA VAL A 56 0.06 1.09 -2.96
C VAL A 56 -0.65 1.47 -4.24
N ARG A 57 -0.47 0.67 -5.29
CA ARG A 57 -1.39 0.67 -6.43
C ARG A 57 -2.42 -0.43 -6.20
N PHE A 58 -3.70 -0.10 -6.34
CA PHE A 58 -4.77 -1.05 -6.17
C PHE A 58 -5.65 -1.13 -7.42
N LYS A 59 -6.35 -2.25 -7.60
CA LYS A 59 -7.40 -2.41 -8.61
C LYS A 59 -8.60 -3.13 -8.02
N SER A 60 -9.79 -2.85 -8.54
CA SER A 60 -10.98 -3.61 -8.20
C SER A 60 -10.97 -4.96 -8.94
N PHE A 61 -11.17 -6.06 -8.22
CA PHE A 61 -11.30 -7.40 -8.77
C PHE A 61 -12.53 -8.09 -8.17
N ARG A 62 -13.48 -8.53 -9.01
CA ARG A 62 -14.72 -9.23 -8.59
C ARG A 62 -15.46 -8.57 -7.40
N ALA A 63 -15.62 -7.25 -7.44
CA ALA A 63 -16.24 -6.43 -6.38
C ALA A 63 -15.43 -6.26 -5.08
N GLU A 64 -14.21 -6.77 -5.04
CA GLU A 64 -13.20 -6.49 -4.02
C GLU A 64 -12.07 -5.61 -4.57
N PHE A 65 -11.06 -5.33 -3.76
CA PHE A 65 -9.90 -4.54 -4.13
C PHE A 65 -8.63 -5.29 -3.74
N ASP A 66 -7.69 -5.38 -4.69
CA ASP A 66 -6.38 -5.97 -4.49
C ASP A 66 -5.29 -4.92 -4.65
N ILE A 67 -4.27 -5.02 -3.80
CA ILE A 67 -3.00 -4.30 -3.97
C ILE A 67 -2.16 -5.07 -5.00
N ILE A 68 -1.79 -4.40 -6.08
CA ILE A 68 -1.01 -4.99 -7.18
C ILE A 68 0.44 -4.51 -7.20
N ASP A 69 0.76 -3.44 -6.48
CA ASP A 69 2.11 -2.87 -6.47
C ASP A 69 2.36 -2.04 -5.21
N PHE A 70 3.64 -1.93 -4.83
CA PHE A 70 4.12 -1.08 -3.74
C PHE A 70 5.29 -0.23 -4.25
N GLU A 71 5.17 1.08 -4.14
CA GLU A 71 6.17 2.06 -4.56
C GLU A 71 6.61 2.91 -3.37
N TYR A 72 7.89 3.24 -3.29
CA TYR A 72 8.39 4.17 -2.28
C TYR A 72 8.35 5.59 -2.84
N ASP A 73 7.57 6.46 -2.21
CA ASP A 73 7.45 7.88 -2.51
C ASP A 73 8.50 8.63 -1.68
N ALA A 74 9.61 8.96 -2.35
CA ALA A 74 10.84 9.51 -1.75
C ALA A 74 10.76 11.00 -1.46
#